data_AF-A0A7X7EWM2-F1
#
_entry.id   AF-A0A7X7EWM2-F1
#
_cell.length_a   1.000
_cell.length_b   1.000
_cell.length_c   1.000
_cell.angle_alpha   90.00
_cell.angle_beta   90.00
_cell.angle_gamma   90.00
#
_symmetry.space_group_name_H-M   'P 1'
#
loop_
_entity.id
_entity.type
_entity.pdbx_description
1 polymer ?
#
loop_
_entity_poly.entity_id
_entity_poly.type
_entity_poly.pdbx_seq_one_letter_code
_entity_poly.pdbx_strand_id
1 'polypeptide(L)'
;MGIRGTVVLFALLVLVPLNGQKKSEIKEIWKEAESHYLYGEFELANPLYLILNDLIPGNHNIKYKIGNCYLNIFDEKPMAIPFLEEAVRSTSYGSKPGRLKETRAPLDAYFSLANAYRISNRLDSALNTYRFFQQLITESAA
;
A
#
# COMPACT_ATOMS: atom_id res chain seq x y z
N MET A 1 -57.88 2.31 -8.82
CA MET A 1 -56.53 2.42 -9.44
C MET A 1 -55.60 3.09 -8.44
N GLY A 2 -54.36 2.59 -8.27
CA GLY A 2 -53.24 3.52 -8.05
C GLY A 2 -52.23 3.33 -6.91
N ILE A 3 -52.49 2.59 -5.82
CA ILE A 3 -51.58 2.67 -4.63
C ILE A 3 -50.85 1.34 -4.31
N ARG A 4 -51.23 0.22 -4.94
CA ARG A 4 -50.59 -1.09 -4.69
C ARG A 4 -49.34 -1.34 -5.54
N GLY A 5 -49.08 -0.53 -6.58
CA GLY A 5 -47.92 -0.69 -7.47
C GLY A 5 -46.67 0.08 -7.05
N THR A 6 -46.82 1.17 -6.29
CA THR A 6 -45.71 2.05 -5.90
C THR A 6 -44.91 1.53 -4.70
N VAL A 7 -45.54 0.80 -3.78
CA VAL A 7 -44.83 0.20 -2.63
C VAL A 7 -43.91 -0.95 -3.09
N VAL A 8 -44.28 -1.66 -4.16
CA VAL A 8 -43.45 -2.75 -4.73
C VAL A 8 -42.22 -2.18 -5.46
N LEU A 9 -42.32 -0.98 -6.05
CA LEU A 9 -41.23 -0.36 -6.79
C LEU A 9 -40.11 0.18 -5.87
N PHE A 10 -40.44 0.61 -4.66
CA PHE A 10 -39.44 1.06 -3.67
C PHE A 10 -38.70 -0.10 -2.99
N ALA A 11 -39.33 -1.28 -2.90
CA ALA A 11 -38.71 -2.48 -2.32
C ALA A 11 -37.66 -3.14 -3.24
N LEU A 12 -37.70 -2.87 -4.54
CA LEU A 12 -36.78 -3.45 -5.54
C LEU A 12 -35.44 -2.71 -5.70
N LEU A 13 -35.33 -1.48 -5.16
CA LEU A 13 -34.13 -0.65 -5.28
C LEU A 13 -33.05 -0.92 -4.20
N VAL A 14 -33.33 -1.77 -3.21
CA VAL A 14 -32.44 -2.00 -2.05
C VAL A 14 -31.50 -3.19 -2.26
N LEU A 15 -31.60 -3.93 -3.37
CA LEU A 15 -30.78 -5.13 -3.64
C LEU A 15 -29.54 -4.86 -4.49
N VAL A 16 -29.07 -3.61 -4.61
CA VAL A 16 -27.76 -3.36 -5.23
C VAL A 16 -26.70 -4.02 -4.34
N PRO A 17 -25.88 -4.94 -4.87
CA PRO A 17 -24.89 -5.63 -4.06
C PRO A 17 -23.86 -4.61 -3.55
N LEU A 18 -23.80 -4.42 -2.22
CA LEU A 18 -22.84 -3.58 -1.48
C LEU A 18 -21.38 -3.75 -1.98
N ASN A 19 -21.05 -4.92 -2.51
CA ASN A 19 -19.74 -5.24 -3.08
C ASN A 19 -19.32 -4.35 -4.27
N GLY A 20 -20.27 -3.79 -5.03
CA GLY A 20 -19.98 -2.90 -6.15
C GLY A 20 -19.49 -1.52 -5.70
N GLN A 21 -20.13 -0.97 -4.67
CA GLN A 21 -19.79 0.34 -4.09
C GLN A 21 -18.39 0.31 -3.45
N LYS A 22 -18.10 -0.71 -2.64
CA LYS A 22 -16.79 -0.87 -1.98
C LYS A 22 -15.62 -0.98 -2.98
N LYS A 23 -15.82 -1.67 -4.11
CA LYS A 23 -14.78 -1.77 -5.16
C LYS A 23 -14.52 -0.43 -5.85
N SER A 24 -15.55 0.37 -6.07
CA SER A 24 -15.41 1.70 -6.66
C SER A 24 -14.66 2.64 -5.72
N GLU A 25 -15.02 2.63 -4.44
CA GLU A 25 -14.38 3.44 -3.39
C GLU A 25 -12.88 3.13 -3.26
N ILE A 26 -12.51 1.85 -3.13
CA ILE A 26 -11.10 1.42 -3.08
C ILE A 26 -10.30 1.94 -4.29
N LYS A 27 -10.90 1.92 -5.48
CA LYS A 27 -10.24 2.37 -6.70
C LYS A 27 -9.98 3.87 -6.70
N GLU A 28 -10.94 4.67 -6.23
CA GLU A 28 -10.77 6.12 -6.13
C GLU A 28 -9.75 6.50 -5.05
N ILE A 29 -9.80 5.88 -3.87
CA ILE A 29 -8.79 6.09 -2.81
C ILE A 29 -7.39 5.73 -3.33
N TRP A 30 -7.24 4.60 -4.03
CA TRP A 30 -5.96 4.20 -4.63
C TRP A 30 -5.46 5.22 -5.65
N LYS A 31 -6.34 5.71 -6.52
CA LYS A 31 -5.98 6.69 -7.54
C LYS A 31 -5.48 7.99 -6.91
N GLU A 32 -6.17 8.46 -5.87
CA GLU A 32 -5.78 9.67 -5.15
C GLU A 32 -4.45 9.46 -4.40
N ALA A 33 -4.30 8.34 -3.71
CA ALA A 33 -3.06 7.98 -3.00
C ALA A 33 -1.85 7.94 -3.96
N GLU A 34 -1.99 7.28 -5.12
CA GLU A 34 -0.93 7.23 -6.13
C GLU A 34 -0.63 8.61 -6.74
N SER A 35 -1.64 9.49 -6.87
CA SER A 35 -1.45 10.86 -7.34
C SER A 35 -0.55 11.64 -6.37
N HIS A 36 -0.94 11.71 -5.09
CA HIS A 36 -0.13 12.35 -4.06
C HIS A 36 1.27 11.73 -3.94
N TYR A 37 1.37 10.40 -3.96
CA TYR A 37 2.65 9.69 -3.90
C TYR A 37 3.57 10.05 -5.08
N LEU A 38 3.03 10.15 -6.29
CA LEU A 38 3.77 10.52 -7.49
C LEU A 38 4.34 11.94 -7.40
N TYR A 39 3.60 12.86 -6.78
CA TYR A 39 4.03 14.25 -6.56
C TYR A 39 4.86 14.44 -5.28
N GLY A 40 5.14 13.37 -4.52
CA GLY A 40 5.92 13.44 -3.28
C GLY A 40 5.16 14.05 -2.11
N GLU A 41 3.83 14.16 -2.20
CA GLU A 41 2.95 14.68 -1.16
C GLU A 41 2.63 13.57 -0.14
N PHE A 42 3.67 13.05 0.52
CA PHE A 42 3.56 11.85 1.34
C PHE A 42 2.62 12.00 2.53
N GLU A 43 2.51 13.20 3.11
CA GLU A 43 1.56 13.52 4.18
C GLU A 43 0.10 13.36 3.74
N LEU A 44 -0.19 13.55 2.45
CA LEU A 44 -1.52 13.35 1.87
C LEU A 44 -1.71 11.90 1.38
N ALA A 45 -0.67 11.28 0.84
CA ALA A 45 -0.72 9.90 0.34
C ALA A 45 -0.87 8.86 1.47
N ASN A 46 -0.12 9.02 2.57
CA ASN A 46 -0.04 8.06 3.66
C ASN A 46 -1.40 7.72 4.30
N PRO A 47 -2.24 8.70 4.71
CA PRO A 47 -3.55 8.38 5.31
C PRO A 47 -4.44 7.58 4.36
N LEU A 48 -4.37 7.83 3.04
CA LEU A 48 -5.12 7.06 2.05
C LEU A 48 -4.61 5.62 1.94
N TYR A 49 -3.30 5.40 1.99
CA TYR A 49 -2.75 4.04 2.02
C TYR A 49 -3.08 3.31 3.34
N LEU A 50 -3.12 4.00 4.47
CA LEU A 50 -3.55 3.41 5.76
C LEU A 50 -5.00 2.92 5.67
N ILE A 51 -5.91 3.73 5.11
CA ILE A 51 -7.30 3.30 4.85
C ILE A 51 -7.33 2.07 3.94
N LEU A 52 -6.52 2.06 2.87
CA LEU A 52 -6.45 0.91 1.96
C LEU A 52 -5.89 -0.36 2.64
N ASN A 53 -4.95 -0.21 3.58
CA ASN A 53 -4.41 -1.33 4.35
C ASN A 53 -5.49 -1.99 5.24
N ASP A 54 -6.40 -1.19 5.79
CA ASP A 54 -7.53 -1.71 6.58
C ASP A 54 -8.58 -2.38 5.69
N LEU A 55 -8.83 -1.83 4.50
CA LEU A 55 -9.78 -2.37 3.53
C LEU A 55 -9.26 -3.63 2.81
N ILE A 56 -7.94 -3.75 2.62
CA ILE A 56 -7.24 -4.82 1.90
C ILE A 56 -6.10 -5.36 2.78
N PRO A 57 -6.42 -6.04 3.89
CA PRO A 57 -5.42 -6.54 4.80
C PRO A 57 -4.49 -7.56 4.12
N GLY A 58 -3.21 -7.54 4.49
CA GLY A 58 -2.20 -8.46 3.97
C GLY A 58 -1.62 -8.11 2.59
N ASN A 59 -1.97 -6.95 2.01
CA ASN A 59 -1.32 -6.48 0.80
C ASN A 59 0.06 -5.89 1.11
N HIS A 60 1.12 -6.58 0.68
CA HIS A 60 2.51 -6.21 0.98
C HIS A 60 2.96 -4.99 0.17
N ASN A 61 2.37 -4.77 -1.02
CA ASN A 61 2.61 -3.57 -1.81
C ASN A 61 2.05 -2.31 -1.12
N ILE A 62 0.86 -2.39 -0.51
CA ILE A 62 0.31 -1.25 0.27
C ILE A 62 1.23 -0.94 1.45
N LYS A 63 1.69 -1.96 2.18
CA LYS A 63 2.64 -1.79 3.29
C LYS A 63 3.96 -1.15 2.83
N TYR A 64 4.46 -1.53 1.65
CA TYR A 64 5.61 -0.87 1.02
C TYR A 64 5.35 0.62 0.76
N LYS A 65 4.16 0.98 0.23
CA LYS A 65 3.78 2.38 -0.01
C LYS A 65 3.70 3.19 1.29
N ILE A 66 3.08 2.65 2.34
CA ILE A 66 3.01 3.26 3.68
C ILE A 66 4.42 3.49 4.23
N GLY A 67 5.27 2.45 4.18
CA GLY A 67 6.64 2.53 4.63
C GLY A 67 7.45 3.64 3.95
N ASN A 68 7.32 3.77 2.63
CA ASN A 68 7.96 4.85 1.89
C ASN A 68 7.40 6.22 2.22
N CYS A 69 6.10 6.35 2.48
CA CYS A 69 5.54 7.62 2.91
C CYS A 69 6.16 8.05 4.24
N TYR A 70 6.16 7.18 5.26
CA TYR A 70 6.76 7.49 6.55
C TYR A 70 8.24 7.88 6.46
N LEU A 71 9.04 7.25 5.59
CA LEU A 71 10.45 7.62 5.38
C LEU A 71 10.65 9.07 4.91
N ASN A 72 9.62 9.65 4.28
CA ASN A 72 9.65 10.98 3.70
C ASN A 72 8.81 12.02 4.47
N ILE A 73 8.05 11.61 5.48
CA ILE A 73 7.36 12.53 6.39
C ILE A 73 8.32 12.94 7.52
N PHE A 74 8.32 14.23 7.87
CA PHE A 74 9.15 14.76 8.95
C PHE A 74 8.72 14.16 10.30
N ASP A 75 9.68 13.85 11.18
CA ASP A 75 9.48 13.22 12.50
C ASP A 75 8.76 11.86 12.54
N GLU A 76 8.27 11.32 11.42
CA GLU A 76 7.53 10.05 11.38
C GLU A 76 8.34 8.86 10.86
N LYS A 77 9.59 9.08 10.45
CA LYS A 77 10.46 8.06 9.81
C LYS A 77 10.54 6.72 10.56
N PRO A 78 10.63 6.68 11.91
CA PRO A 78 10.65 5.41 12.63
C PRO A 78 9.39 4.55 12.42
N MET A 79 8.24 5.16 12.11
CA MET A 79 6.99 4.43 11.85
C MET A 79 7.04 3.59 10.56
N ALA A 80 8.01 3.83 9.68
CA ALA A 80 8.20 3.04 8.47
C ALA A 80 8.57 1.58 8.75
N ILE A 81 9.32 1.32 9.84
CA ILE A 81 9.91 0.01 10.14
C ILE A 81 8.88 -1.13 10.15
N PRO A 82 7.81 -1.10 10.97
CA PRO A 82 6.87 -2.23 11.03
C PRO A 82 6.20 -2.52 9.68
N PHE A 83 5.84 -1.49 8.91
CA PHE A 83 5.23 -1.69 7.59
C PHE A 83 6.22 -2.27 6.58
N LEU A 84 7.48 -1.82 6.60
CA LEU A 84 8.51 -2.33 5.69
C LEU A 84 8.96 -3.75 6.07
N GLU A 85 9.04 -4.07 7.37
CA GLU A 85 9.30 -5.44 7.86
C GLU A 85 8.22 -6.42 7.40
N GLU A 86 6.96 -5.98 7.34
CA GLU A 86 5.89 -6.78 6.77
C GLU A 86 5.93 -6.80 5.24
N ALA A 87 6.21 -5.69 4.57
CA ALA A 87 6.26 -5.62 3.10
C ALA A 87 7.30 -6.60 2.52
N VAL A 88 8.47 -6.72 3.14
CA VAL A 88 9.54 -7.61 2.67
C VAL A 88 9.21 -9.10 2.78
N ARG A 89 8.15 -9.49 3.50
CA ARG A 89 7.71 -10.89 3.62
C ARG A 89 7.16 -11.45 2.30
N SER A 90 6.79 -10.60 1.35
CA SER A 90 6.35 -11.00 0.02
C SER A 90 6.78 -9.98 -1.02
N THR A 91 7.96 -10.23 -1.60
CA THR A 91 8.56 -9.37 -2.63
C THR A 91 8.68 -10.10 -3.96
N SER A 92 8.71 -9.34 -5.06
CA SER A 92 8.95 -9.91 -6.39
C SER A 92 9.65 -8.91 -7.30
N TYR A 93 10.63 -9.38 -8.07
CA TYR A 93 11.27 -8.63 -9.15
C TYR A 93 10.24 -8.07 -10.15
N GLY A 94 9.31 -8.92 -10.61
CA GLY A 94 8.24 -8.50 -11.53
C GLY A 94 7.05 -7.78 -10.89
N SER A 95 7.18 -7.27 -9.66
CA SER A 95 6.11 -6.52 -8.99
C SER A 95 5.76 -5.26 -9.77
N LYS A 96 4.48 -4.91 -9.83
CA LYS A 96 3.98 -3.69 -10.48
C LYS A 96 3.35 -2.78 -9.42
N PRO A 97 4.15 -2.06 -8.62
CA PRO A 97 3.68 -1.38 -7.42
C PRO A 97 2.63 -0.28 -7.66
N GLY A 98 2.58 0.28 -8.87
CA GLY A 98 1.54 1.25 -9.27
C GLY A 98 0.18 0.64 -9.64
N ARG A 99 0.02 -0.69 -9.54
CA ARG A 99 -1.25 -1.38 -9.83
C ARG A 99 -1.95 -1.76 -8.53
N LEU A 100 -3.20 -1.33 -8.36
CA LEU A 100 -4.05 -1.70 -7.22
C LEU A 100 -4.14 -3.21 -6.98
N LYS A 101 -4.09 -4.03 -8.04
CA LYS A 101 -4.17 -5.50 -7.93
C LYS A 101 -2.83 -6.16 -7.56
N GLU A 102 -1.73 -5.42 -7.53
CA GLU A 102 -0.44 -5.95 -7.07
C GLU A 102 -0.48 -6.13 -5.56
N THR A 103 -0.13 -7.33 -5.10
CA THR A 103 -0.13 -7.70 -3.68
C THR A 103 1.27 -7.89 -3.12
N ARG A 104 2.28 -8.03 -3.98
CA ARG A 104 3.68 -8.23 -3.60
C ARG A 104 4.44 -6.91 -3.68
N ALA A 105 5.28 -6.65 -2.71
CA ALA A 105 6.16 -5.48 -2.74
C ALA A 105 7.26 -5.63 -3.83
N PRO A 106 7.80 -4.53 -4.37
CA PRO A 106 9.01 -4.57 -5.19
C PRO A 106 10.23 -4.94 -4.33
N LEU A 107 11.32 -5.37 -4.96
CA LEU A 107 12.57 -5.66 -4.25
C LEU A 107 13.11 -4.42 -3.51
N ASP A 108 12.80 -3.22 -4.00
CA ASP A 108 13.13 -1.93 -3.38
C ASP A 108 12.61 -1.80 -1.95
N ALA A 109 11.62 -2.61 -1.53
CA ALA A 109 11.18 -2.67 -0.14
C ALA A 109 12.32 -2.98 0.84
N TYR A 110 13.30 -3.80 0.44
CA TYR A 110 14.49 -4.06 1.26
C TYR A 110 15.38 -2.82 1.37
N PHE A 111 15.54 -2.06 0.29
CA PHE A 111 16.30 -0.81 0.32
C PHE A 111 15.63 0.23 1.24
N SER A 112 14.30 0.37 1.15
CA SER A 112 13.52 1.22 2.05
C SER A 112 13.64 0.75 3.50
N LEU A 113 13.55 -0.56 3.77
CA LEU A 113 13.69 -1.12 5.12
C LEU A 113 15.08 -0.84 5.71
N ALA A 114 16.13 -1.03 4.91
CA ALA A 114 17.49 -0.72 5.32
C ALA A 114 17.68 0.77 5.65
N ASN A 115 17.06 1.67 4.88
CA ASN A 115 17.02 3.10 5.20
C ASN A 115 16.31 3.38 6.53
N ALA A 116 15.16 2.74 6.77
CA ALA A 116 14.44 2.88 8.03
C ALA A 116 15.29 2.45 9.22
N TYR A 117 15.94 1.29 9.14
CA TYR A 117 16.88 0.82 10.16
C TYR A 117 18.05 1.78 10.36
N ARG A 118 18.64 2.31 9.29
CA ARG A 118 19.77 3.24 9.38
C ARG A 118 19.36 4.54 10.09
N ILE A 119 18.21 5.11 9.72
CA ILE A 119 17.70 6.35 10.33
C ILE A 119 17.39 6.15 11.81
N SER A 120 16.93 4.96 12.21
CA SER A 120 16.69 4.59 13.61
C SER A 120 17.92 4.00 14.32
N ASN A 121 19.13 4.18 13.77
CA ASN A 121 20.40 3.73 14.35
C ASN A 121 20.51 2.21 14.59
N ARG A 122 19.69 1.39 13.91
CA ARG A 122 19.79 -0.08 13.88
C ARG A 122 20.81 -0.52 12.81
N LEU A 123 22.07 -0.11 12.99
CA LEU A 123 23.10 -0.16 11.95
C LEU A 123 23.41 -1.58 11.44
N ASP A 124 23.47 -2.58 12.33
CA ASP A 124 23.71 -3.96 11.91
C ASP A 124 22.55 -4.51 11.06
N SER A 125 21.31 -4.21 11.47
CA SER A 125 20.12 -4.56 10.68
C SER A 125 20.17 -3.88 9.31
N ALA A 126 20.48 -2.58 9.27
CA ALA A 126 20.60 -1.83 8.02
C ALA A 126 21.64 -2.44 7.07
N LEU A 127 22.85 -2.70 7.57
CA LEU A 127 23.94 -3.26 6.75
C LEU A 127 23.59 -4.64 6.18
N ASN A 128 23.01 -5.52 7.01
CA ASN A 128 22.58 -6.85 6.56
C ASN A 128 21.48 -6.75 5.51
N THR A 129 20.50 -5.86 5.70
CA THR A 129 19.40 -5.66 4.74
C THR A 129 19.88 -5.04 3.42
N TYR A 130 20.82 -4.09 3.44
CA TYR A 130 21.41 -3.55 2.20
C TYR A 130 22.17 -4.63 1.41
N ARG A 131 22.97 -5.45 2.08
CA ARG A 131 23.69 -6.57 1.43
C ARG A 131 22.73 -7.56 0.79
N PHE A 132 21.64 -7.89 1.49
CA PHE A 132 20.61 -8.77 0.96
C PHE A 132 19.92 -8.16 -0.27
N PHE A 133 19.55 -6.88 -0.22
CA PHE A 133 19.02 -6.18 -1.40
C PHE A 133 19.98 -6.22 -2.58
N GLN A 134 21.28 -5.95 -2.35
CA GLN A 134 22.32 -6.01 -3.38
C GLN A 134 22.41 -7.39 -4.04
N GLN A 135 22.33 -8.47 -3.24
CA GLN A 135 22.31 -9.83 -3.77
C GLN A 135 21.10 -10.07 -4.68
N LEU A 136 19.90 -9.71 -4.21
CA LEU A 136 18.65 -9.90 -4.96
C LEU A 136 18.66 -9.20 -6.33
N ILE A 137 19.12 -7.94 -6.38
CA ILE A 137 19.17 -7.20 -7.65
C ILE A 137 20.25 -7.72 -8.59
N THR A 138 21.36 -8.24 -8.06
CA THR A 138 22.42 -8.85 -8.88
C THR A 138 21.94 -10.15 -9.51
N GLU A 139 21.29 -11.02 -8.73
CA GLU A 139 20.74 -12.28 -9.23
C GLU A 139 19.61 -12.06 -10.24
N SER A 140 18.80 -11.00 -10.08
CA SER A 140 17.72 -10.69 -11.02
C SER A 140 18.19 -10.13 -12.36
N ALA A 141 19.44 -9.65 -12.43
CA ALA A 141 20.06 -9.09 -13.63
C ALA A 141 20.85 -10.14 -14.44
N ALA A 142 21.06 -11.34 -13.88
CA ALA A 142 21.74 -12.46 -14.51
C ALA A 142 20.75 -13.36 -15.26
#